data_AF-A0A963L3I5-F1
#
_entry.id   AF-A0A963L3I5-F1
#
_cell.length_a   1.000
_cell.length_b   1.000
_cell.length_c   1.000
_cell.angle_alpha   90.00
_cell.angle_beta   90.00
_cell.angle_gamma   90.00
#
_symmetry.space_group_name_H-M   'P 1'
#
loop_
_entity.id
_entity.type
_entity.pdbx_description
1 polymer ?
#
loop_
_entity_poly.entity_id
_entity_poly.type
_entity_poly.pdbx_seq_one_letter_code
_entity_poly.pdbx_strand_id
1 'polypeptide(L)'
;MTTKTNAIELKRREMLSRILIGGGLGLALAACGGGGGSDSSGSDLRAAYEKIAEGMTQDDVIRTVGRQPQSIWRNDTLWWTGDGQTLAVTIHEETGLVFSKRWDRVSPSETLSVGYH
;
A
#
# COMPACT_ATOMS: atom_id res chain seq x y z
N MET A 1 -0.46 33.54 -51.04
CA MET A 1 0.50 32.65 -50.34
C MET A 1 0.76 33.26 -48.97
N THR A 2 -0.01 32.86 -47.97
CA THR A 2 0.12 33.35 -46.59
C THR A 2 -0.60 32.36 -45.68
N THR A 3 0.13 31.64 -44.82
CA THR A 3 -0.47 30.98 -43.67
C THR A 3 0.37 31.32 -42.46
N LYS A 4 -0.24 32.11 -41.56
CA LYS A 4 0.30 32.57 -40.30
C LYS A 4 0.37 31.40 -39.31
N THR A 5 1.53 31.23 -38.69
CA THR A 5 1.74 30.51 -37.42
C THR A 5 0.81 31.07 -36.35
N ASN A 6 0.12 30.23 -35.56
CA ASN A 6 -0.22 30.55 -34.16
C ASN A 6 -0.59 29.30 -33.34
N ALA A 7 0.24 29.09 -32.31
CA ALA A 7 -0.02 28.58 -30.97
C ALA A 7 -0.97 27.38 -30.76
N ILE A 8 -0.39 26.25 -30.37
CA ILE A 8 -1.07 25.11 -29.77
C ILE A 8 -1.41 25.49 -28.33
N GLU A 9 -2.65 25.91 -28.10
CA GLU A 9 -3.18 26.25 -26.78
C GLU A 9 -3.41 24.97 -25.96
N LEU A 10 -2.56 24.78 -24.95
CA LEU A 10 -2.58 23.66 -24.02
C LEU A 10 -3.76 23.79 -23.05
N LYS A 11 -4.95 23.30 -23.40
CA LYS A 11 -6.09 23.27 -22.46
C LYS A 11 -6.22 21.89 -21.80
N ARG A 12 -5.52 21.79 -20.67
CA ARG A 12 -5.65 20.77 -19.63
C ARG A 12 -7.08 20.77 -19.08
N ARG A 13 -7.56 19.58 -18.69
CA ARG A 13 -8.51 19.28 -17.59
C ARG A 13 -9.98 18.97 -17.95
N GLU A 14 -10.29 17.69 -17.67
CA GLU A 14 -11.52 17.17 -17.04
C GLU A 14 -12.74 17.03 -17.95
N MET A 15 -13.18 15.79 -18.18
CA MET A 15 -14.45 15.29 -17.63
C MET A 15 -14.90 13.96 -18.27
N LEU A 16 -15.18 13.03 -17.36
CA LEU A 16 -16.37 12.19 -17.34
C LEU A 16 -16.45 10.98 -18.29
N SER A 17 -16.22 9.82 -17.66
CA SER A 17 -17.26 8.81 -17.46
C SER A 17 -18.04 8.39 -18.70
N ARG A 18 -17.49 7.40 -19.40
CA ARG A 18 -18.26 6.48 -20.22
C ARG A 18 -17.74 5.06 -19.99
N ILE A 19 -18.14 4.48 -18.86
CA ILE A 19 -18.11 3.03 -18.67
C ILE A 19 -19.13 2.47 -19.67
N LEU A 20 -18.64 2.05 -20.84
CA LEU A 20 -19.38 1.27 -21.80
C LEU A 20 -19.53 -0.14 -21.23
N ILE A 21 -20.73 -0.44 -20.71
CA ILE A 21 -21.19 -1.81 -20.51
C ILE A 21 -21.47 -2.36 -21.91
N GLY A 22 -20.47 -3.00 -22.50
CA GLY A 22 -20.55 -3.69 -23.78
C GLY A 22 -20.16 -5.14 -23.59
N GLY A 23 -21.16 -6.02 -23.50
CA GLY A 23 -20.96 -7.46 -23.48
C GLY A 23 -20.27 -7.92 -24.77
N GLY A 24 -19.21 -8.71 -24.60
CA GLY A 24 -18.51 -9.37 -25.69
C GLY A 24 -17.60 -10.44 -25.12
N LEU A 25 -17.88 -11.69 -25.47
CA LEU A 25 -17.07 -12.85 -25.11
C LEU A 25 -15.61 -12.62 -25.52
N GLY A 26 -14.72 -12.66 -24.54
CA GLY A 26 -13.27 -12.71 -24.74
C GLY A 26 -12.65 -13.56 -23.64
N LEU A 27 -12.40 -14.84 -23.95
CA LEU A 27 -11.57 -15.73 -23.15
C LEU A 27 -10.16 -15.12 -23.05
N ALA A 28 -9.80 -14.56 -21.89
CA ALA A 28 -8.43 -14.23 -21.57
C ALA A 28 -8.18 -14.53 -20.09
N LEU A 29 -7.44 -15.61 -19.87
CA LEU A 29 -6.72 -16.02 -18.66
C LEU A 29 -7.48 -15.84 -17.34
N ALA A 30 -7.94 -16.97 -16.80
CA ALA A 30 -8.22 -17.13 -15.39
C ALA A 30 -6.95 -16.82 -14.56
N ALA A 31 -6.70 -15.55 -14.31
CA ALA A 31 -5.93 -15.13 -13.15
C ALA A 31 -6.81 -15.40 -11.94
N CYS A 32 -6.52 -16.53 -11.31
CA CYS A 32 -6.92 -16.89 -9.98
C CYS A 32 -6.71 -15.72 -9.01
N GLY A 33 -7.78 -15.35 -8.29
CA GLY A 33 -7.79 -14.41 -7.16
C GLY A 33 -8.51 -13.11 -7.51
N GLY A 34 -9.82 -12.94 -7.32
CA GLY A 34 -10.70 -13.48 -6.29
C GLY A 34 -10.90 -12.46 -5.17
N GLY A 35 -12.08 -11.81 -5.17
CA GLY A 35 -12.67 -11.05 -4.05
C GLY A 35 -12.07 -9.66 -3.81
N GLY A 36 -12.78 -8.53 -3.86
CA GLY A 36 -14.19 -8.31 -3.55
C GLY A 36 -14.39 -8.19 -2.04
N GLY A 37 -14.41 -6.97 -1.51
CA GLY A 37 -14.86 -6.73 -0.14
C GLY A 37 -14.25 -5.52 0.57
N SER A 38 -15.04 -4.44 0.61
CA SER A 38 -15.20 -3.54 1.76
C SER A 38 -14.06 -2.60 2.10
N ASP A 39 -14.17 -1.36 1.58
CA ASP A 39 -14.30 -0.13 2.38
C ASP A 39 -13.82 -0.23 3.84
N SER A 40 -12.50 -0.27 4.01
CA SER A 40 -11.82 0.21 5.21
C SER A 40 -10.51 0.76 4.71
N SER A 41 -10.48 2.08 4.54
CA SER A 41 -9.30 2.86 4.12
C SER A 41 -8.25 2.91 5.22
N GLY A 42 -7.94 1.74 5.76
CA GLY A 42 -6.90 1.44 6.70
C GLY A 42 -6.11 0.30 6.12
N SER A 43 -4.87 0.53 5.70
CA SER A 43 -4.03 -0.50 5.09
C SER A 43 -4.01 -1.72 6.02
N ASP A 44 -4.57 -2.85 5.57
CA ASP A 44 -4.63 -4.06 6.38
C ASP A 44 -3.20 -4.62 6.55
N LEU A 45 -2.53 -4.17 7.61
CA LEU A 45 -1.14 -4.52 7.90
C LEU A 45 -0.99 -6.01 8.20
N ARG A 46 -2.07 -6.67 8.63
CA ARG A 46 -2.11 -8.11 8.83
C ARG A 46 -2.01 -8.86 7.50
N ALA A 47 -2.80 -8.48 6.50
CA ALA A 47 -2.73 -9.06 5.17
C ALA A 47 -1.37 -8.84 4.50
N ALA A 48 -0.74 -7.66 4.72
CA ALA A 48 0.62 -7.42 4.25
C ALA A 48 1.65 -8.32 4.97
N TYR A 49 1.55 -8.45 6.29
CA TYR A 49 2.40 -9.34 7.08
C TYR A 49 2.37 -10.79 6.57
N GLU A 50 1.20 -11.31 6.20
CA GLU A 50 1.07 -12.69 5.70
C GLU A 50 1.71 -12.90 4.33
N LYS A 51 1.80 -11.85 3.51
CA LYS A 51 2.43 -11.88 2.18
C LYS A 51 3.94 -11.67 2.19
N ILE A 52 4.45 -10.94 3.17
CA ILE A 52 5.89 -10.67 3.30
C ILE A 52 6.60 -11.98 3.65
N ALA A 53 7.62 -12.37 2.89
CA ALA A 53 8.44 -13.54 3.16
C ALA A 53 9.89 -13.15 3.49
N GLU A 54 10.59 -14.03 4.21
CA GLU A 54 12.04 -13.93 4.32
C GLU A 54 12.68 -14.00 2.92
N GLY A 55 13.75 -13.23 2.70
CA GLY A 55 14.39 -13.10 1.40
C GLY A 55 13.74 -12.08 0.45
N MET A 56 12.63 -11.42 0.82
CA MET A 56 12.10 -10.29 0.04
C MET A 56 13.01 -9.06 0.16
N THR A 57 13.03 -8.24 -0.90
CA THR A 57 13.74 -6.96 -0.88
C THR A 57 12.91 -5.86 -0.20
N GLN A 58 13.56 -4.79 0.24
CA GLN A 58 12.87 -3.58 0.74
C GLN A 58 11.78 -3.08 -0.21
N ASP A 59 12.05 -3.01 -1.52
CA ASP A 59 11.09 -2.49 -2.50
C ASP A 59 9.85 -3.40 -2.62
N ASP A 60 10.07 -4.71 -2.66
CA ASP A 60 8.97 -5.68 -2.70
C ASP A 60 8.12 -5.63 -1.42
N VAL A 61 8.74 -5.41 -0.26
CA VAL A 61 8.01 -5.19 1.01
C VAL A 61 7.15 -3.92 0.90
N ILE A 62 7.71 -2.80 0.47
CA ILE A 62 6.98 -1.52 0.34
C ILE A 62 5.81 -1.67 -0.64
N ARG A 63 6.01 -2.37 -1.76
CA ARG A 63 4.96 -2.68 -2.74
C ARG A 63 3.89 -3.60 -2.17
N THR A 64 4.26 -4.57 -1.33
CA THR A 64 3.33 -5.49 -0.66
C THR A 64 2.46 -4.78 0.36
N VAL A 65 3.04 -3.84 1.13
CA VAL A 65 2.30 -3.01 2.09
C VAL A 65 1.50 -1.91 1.39
N GLY A 66 1.92 -1.50 0.18
CA GLY A 66 1.26 -0.50 -0.64
C GLY A 66 1.52 0.95 -0.21
N ARG A 67 2.44 1.17 0.73
CA ARG A 67 2.84 2.51 1.20
C ARG A 67 4.24 2.50 1.81
N GLN A 68 4.90 3.65 1.82
CA GLN A 68 6.19 3.83 2.49
C GLN A 68 6.07 3.61 4.01
N PRO A 69 7.12 3.10 4.66
CA PRO A 69 7.19 3.05 6.12
C PRO A 69 7.14 4.46 6.70
N GLN A 70 6.57 4.58 7.89
CA GLN A 70 6.52 5.85 8.63
C GLN A 70 7.87 6.20 9.23
N SER A 71 8.64 5.19 9.62
CA SER A 71 9.97 5.36 10.18
C SER A 71 10.83 4.15 9.87
N ILE A 72 12.13 4.38 9.82
CA ILE A 72 13.15 3.35 9.75
C ILE A 72 13.94 3.43 11.06
N TRP A 73 13.92 2.36 11.85
CA TRP A 73 14.57 2.31 13.16
C TRP A 73 15.78 1.39 13.14
N ARG A 74 16.74 1.67 14.04
CA ARG A 74 18.07 1.03 14.19
C ARG A 74 18.19 -0.31 13.45
N ASN A 75 19.08 -0.40 12.46
CA ASN A 75 19.35 -1.59 11.64
C ASN A 75 18.24 -1.91 10.63
N ASP A 76 17.89 -0.95 9.78
CA ASP A 76 16.99 -1.14 8.63
C ASP A 76 15.62 -1.78 8.95
N THR A 77 15.10 -1.50 10.14
CA THR A 77 13.74 -1.92 10.51
C THR A 77 12.73 -0.92 9.98
N LEU A 78 11.97 -1.34 8.97
CA LEU A 78 10.87 -0.58 8.40
C LEU A 78 9.62 -0.72 9.28
N TRP A 79 8.99 0.41 9.60
CA TRP A 79 7.87 0.45 10.54
C TRP A 79 6.63 1.07 9.90
N TRP A 80 5.48 0.41 10.09
CA TRP A 80 4.16 0.90 9.69
C TRP A 80 3.18 0.78 10.84
N THR A 81 2.33 1.79 11.01
CA THR A 81 1.19 1.77 11.93
C THR A 81 -0.08 2.23 11.23
N GLY A 82 -1.22 1.67 11.60
CA GLY A 82 -2.52 2.03 11.05
C GLY A 82 -3.62 1.23 11.71
N ASP A 83 -4.76 1.87 11.99
CA ASP A 83 -5.99 1.19 12.43
C ASP A 83 -5.79 0.29 13.66
N GLY A 84 -4.98 0.75 14.62
CA GLY A 84 -4.64 -0.01 15.81
C GLY A 84 -3.77 -1.24 15.53
N GLN A 85 -2.99 -1.21 14.46
CA GLN A 85 -2.05 -2.27 14.07
C GLN A 85 -0.68 -1.68 13.85
N THR A 86 0.32 -2.52 14.04
CA THR A 86 1.72 -2.23 13.83
C THR A 86 2.35 -3.37 13.03
N LEU A 87 3.19 -3.01 12.06
CA LEU A 87 4.03 -3.93 11.30
C LEU A 87 5.47 -3.42 11.36
N ALA A 88 6.38 -4.31 11.76
CA ALA A 88 7.81 -4.10 11.72
C ALA A 88 8.44 -5.15 10.82
N VAL A 89 9.28 -4.73 9.89
CA VAL A 89 10.04 -5.63 9.01
C VAL A 89 11.50 -5.25 9.12
N THR A 90 12.34 -6.20 9.52
CA THR A 90 13.77 -5.98 9.66
C THR A 90 14.50 -6.59 8.47
N ILE A 91 15.38 -5.80 7.90
CA ILE A 91 16.16 -6.11 6.71
C ILE A 91 17.63 -6.26 7.12
N HIS A 92 18.33 -7.21 6.53
CA HIS A 92 19.77 -7.31 6.66
C HIS A 92 20.44 -6.14 5.94
N GLU A 93 21.24 -5.35 6.66
CA GLU A 93 22.00 -4.23 6.09
C GLU A 93 22.92 -4.68 4.94
N GLU A 94 23.55 -5.87 5.07
CA GLU A 94 24.51 -6.38 4.08
C GLU A 94 23.86 -6.89 2.78
N THR A 95 22.66 -7.48 2.88
CA THR A 95 22.01 -8.15 1.73
C THR A 95 20.79 -7.42 1.21
N GLY A 96 20.22 -6.49 1.98
CA GLY A 96 18.97 -5.80 1.66
C GLY A 96 17.73 -6.70 1.69
N LEU A 97 17.84 -7.89 2.31
CA LEU A 97 16.76 -8.88 2.37
C LEU A 97 16.10 -8.96 3.74
N VAL A 98 14.79 -9.22 3.74
CA VAL A 98 14.02 -9.48 4.97
C VAL A 98 14.53 -10.73 5.67
N PHE A 99 14.79 -10.62 6.97
CA PHE A 99 15.07 -11.79 7.82
C PHE A 99 14.12 -11.92 9.01
N SER A 100 13.39 -10.85 9.33
CA SER A 100 12.42 -10.88 10.42
C SER A 100 11.25 -9.96 10.11
N LYS A 101 10.07 -10.39 10.54
CA LYS A 101 8.85 -9.61 10.48
C LYS A 101 8.04 -9.81 11.74
N ARG A 102 7.42 -8.75 12.22
CA ARG A 102 6.56 -8.76 13.40
C ARG A 102 5.31 -7.95 13.11
N TRP A 103 4.17 -8.49 13.51
CA TRP A 103 2.90 -7.78 13.48
C TRP A 103 2.27 -7.83 14.87
N ASP A 104 1.76 -6.70 15.32
CA ASP A 104 1.08 -6.56 16.60
C ASP A 104 -0.21 -5.76 16.40
N ARG A 105 -1.26 -6.16 17.13
CA ARG A 105 -2.43 -5.32 17.31
C ARG A 105 -2.18 -4.40 18.50
N VAL A 106 -2.20 -3.09 18.26
CA VAL A 106 -2.20 -2.09 19.31
C VAL A 106 -3.58 -2.14 19.97
N SER A 107 -3.68 -2.87 21.08
CA SER A 107 -4.89 -2.85 21.90
C SER A 107 -5.15 -1.41 22.37
N PRO A 108 -6.35 -0.85 22.17
CA PRO A 108 -6.69 0.50 22.64
C PRO A 108 -6.77 0.64 24.18
N SER A 109 -6.39 -0.38 24.94
CA SER A 109 -6.39 -0.35 26.39
C SER A 109 -5.00 0.02 26.90
N GLU A 110 -4.82 1.29 27.26
CA GLU A 110 -4.06 1.82 28.43
C GLU A 110 -3.94 3.36 28.36
N THR A 111 -4.97 4.07 27.86
CA THR A 111 -5.32 5.36 28.49
C THR A 111 -6.22 5.04 29.66
N LEU A 112 -5.68 4.32 30.66
CA LEU A 112 -6.28 4.30 31.97
C LEU A 112 -6.27 5.75 32.43
N SER A 113 -7.45 6.36 32.45
CA SER A 113 -7.70 7.57 33.23
C SER A 113 -7.06 7.33 34.59
N VAL A 114 -5.95 8.01 34.85
CA VAL A 114 -5.45 8.18 36.21
C VAL A 114 -6.55 9.00 36.88
N GLY A 115 -7.51 8.29 37.46
CA GLY A 115 -8.54 8.84 38.29
C GLY A 115 -7.83 9.58 39.41
N TYR A 116 -7.98 10.89 39.43
CA TYR A 116 -7.80 11.68 40.63
C TYR A 116 -8.74 11.10 41.69
N HIS A 117 -8.18 10.60 42.78
CA HIS A 117 -8.88 10.45 44.05
C HIS A 117 -7.95 10.78 45.21
#